data_AF-A0A351A1I0-F1
#
_entry.id   AF-A0A351A1I0-F1
#
_cell.length_a   1.000
_cell.length_b   1.000
_cell.length_c   1.000
_cell.angle_alpha   90.00
_cell.angle_beta   90.00
_cell.angle_gamma   90.00
#
_symmetry.space_group_name_H-M   'P 1'
#
loop_
_entity.id
_entity.type
_entity.pdbx_description
1 polymer ?
#
loop_
_entity_poly.entity_id
_entity_poly.type
_entity_poly.pdbx_seq_one_letter_code
_entity_poly.pdbx_strand_id
1 'polypeptide(L)'
;TLIGASLASLGLTAWIQGRDASGYFTKLAAMVAFACFVLNLYMLGQIFNVTPSDTVLLPWATFAFLLAYRYDLRLLLAAGICCVIAWVSARVGAFGGVYWLSAGEWPEHYFPVGALLLAVPMLISHRRFAGFEAIYRVFGLLCLLVPMLILGHWGRGSHLDIDPWLIEGGYQVAGFVVSALAIWMGARRSLNDMVNTGIVFFVLLLYTKFFDWWWAIMPKWLFFLVLALSAILVLVVLRRLRGRGVPA
;
A
#
# COMPACT_ATOMS: atom_id res chain seq x y z
N THR A 1 23.93 -6.52 -27.06
CA THR A 1 23.12 -5.28 -27.18
C THR A 1 21.95 -5.35 -26.20
N LEU A 2 22.11 -4.80 -24.99
CA LEU A 2 21.10 -4.86 -23.92
C LEU A 2 19.75 -4.22 -24.29
N ILE A 3 19.78 -3.15 -25.09
CA ILE A 3 18.59 -2.53 -25.70
C ILE A 3 17.86 -3.53 -26.61
N GLY A 4 18.63 -4.33 -27.35
CA GLY A 4 18.13 -5.41 -28.20
C GLY A 4 17.49 -6.54 -27.39
N ALA A 5 17.93 -6.81 -26.15
CA ALA A 5 17.31 -7.82 -25.29
C ALA A 5 15.95 -7.36 -24.73
N SER A 6 15.81 -6.07 -24.37
CA SER A 6 14.52 -5.49 -23.96
C SER A 6 13.52 -5.34 -25.12
N LEU A 7 14.01 -5.00 -26.32
CA LEU A 7 13.19 -4.97 -27.53
C LEU A 7 12.87 -6.38 -28.03
N ALA A 8 13.79 -7.35 -27.88
CA ALA A 8 13.54 -8.75 -28.20
C ALA A 8 12.58 -9.40 -27.20
N SER A 9 12.63 -9.06 -25.91
CA SER A 9 11.66 -9.55 -24.93
C SER A 9 10.28 -8.90 -25.12
N LEU A 10 10.20 -7.60 -25.43
CA LEU A 10 8.96 -6.95 -25.88
C LEU A 10 8.44 -7.57 -27.20
N GLY A 11 9.32 -7.83 -28.16
CA GLY A 11 8.98 -8.49 -29.42
C GLY A 11 8.48 -9.92 -29.20
N LEU A 12 9.11 -10.68 -28.30
CA LEU A 12 8.66 -12.01 -27.86
C LEU A 12 7.30 -11.93 -27.16
N THR A 13 7.07 -10.92 -26.30
CA THR A 13 5.76 -10.74 -25.64
C THR A 13 4.65 -10.46 -26.65
N ALA A 14 4.91 -9.60 -27.64
CA ALA A 14 3.96 -9.27 -28.69
C ALA A 14 3.73 -10.44 -29.65
N TRP A 15 4.76 -11.24 -29.92
CA TRP A 15 4.67 -12.41 -30.79
C TRP A 15 3.95 -13.59 -30.12
N ILE A 16 4.21 -13.83 -28.83
CA ILE A 16 3.49 -14.84 -28.02
C ILE A 16 2.02 -14.44 -27.83
N GLN A 17 1.72 -13.14 -27.70
CA GLN A 17 0.34 -12.65 -27.61
C GLN A 17 -0.51 -13.00 -28.84
N GLY A 18 0.10 -13.15 -30.02
CA GLY A 18 -0.61 -13.60 -31.23
C GLY A 18 -0.99 -15.08 -31.24
N ARG A 19 -0.46 -15.90 -30.31
CA ARG A 19 -0.65 -17.35 -30.31
C ARG A 19 -1.35 -17.95 -29.09
N ASP A 20 -1.53 -17.20 -28.01
CA ASP A 20 -2.11 -17.72 -26.77
C ASP A 20 -3.49 -17.12 -26.43
N ALA A 21 -4.52 -17.95 -26.50
CA ALA A 21 -5.90 -17.61 -26.12
C ALA A 21 -6.10 -17.46 -24.60
N SER A 22 -5.16 -17.94 -23.76
CA SER A 22 -5.28 -17.95 -22.30
C SER A 22 -4.69 -16.71 -21.61
N GLY A 23 -3.83 -15.94 -22.30
CA GLY A 23 -3.17 -14.74 -21.77
C GLY A 23 -2.15 -14.96 -20.64
N TYR A 24 -1.98 -16.18 -20.12
CA TYR A 24 -1.05 -16.47 -19.02
C TYR A 24 0.42 -16.21 -19.40
N PHE A 25 0.85 -16.70 -20.56
CA PHE A 25 2.21 -16.48 -21.06
C PHE A 25 2.48 -15.00 -21.36
N THR A 26 1.47 -14.25 -21.82
CA THR A 26 1.56 -12.80 -22.00
C THR A 26 1.86 -12.08 -20.67
N LYS A 27 1.23 -12.52 -19.57
CA LYS A 27 1.49 -11.95 -18.24
C LYS A 27 2.91 -12.24 -17.75
N LEU A 28 3.37 -13.49 -17.88
CA LEU A 28 4.74 -13.85 -17.52
C LEU A 28 5.76 -13.07 -18.35
N ALA A 29 5.54 -12.98 -19.66
CA ALA A 29 6.43 -12.28 -20.56
C ALA A 29 6.47 -10.78 -20.22
N ALA A 30 5.34 -10.16 -19.88
CA ALA A 30 5.29 -8.76 -19.44
C ALA A 30 6.07 -8.53 -18.14
N MET A 31 6.02 -9.47 -17.19
CA MET A 31 6.83 -9.41 -15.97
C MET A 31 8.33 -9.51 -16.27
N VAL A 32 8.73 -10.40 -17.18
CA VAL A 32 10.13 -10.53 -17.61
C VAL A 32 10.58 -9.27 -18.34
N ALA A 33 9.76 -8.70 -19.22
CA ALA A 33 10.07 -7.45 -19.91
C ALA A 33 10.29 -6.30 -18.92
N PHE A 34 9.46 -6.19 -17.89
CA PHE A 34 9.64 -5.23 -16.79
C PHE A 34 10.95 -5.45 -16.05
N ALA A 35 11.26 -6.69 -15.65
CA ALA A 35 12.51 -7.02 -14.95
C ALA A 35 13.74 -6.69 -15.79
N CYS A 36 13.74 -7.04 -17.08
CA CYS A 36 14.80 -6.68 -18.02
C CYS A 36 14.96 -5.17 -18.16
N PHE A 37 13.87 -4.42 -18.21
CA PHE A 37 13.92 -2.95 -18.28
C PHE A 37 14.57 -2.33 -17.04
N VAL A 38 14.18 -2.79 -15.84
CA VAL A 38 14.77 -2.35 -14.57
C VAL A 38 16.27 -2.65 -14.53
N LEU A 39 16.67 -3.88 -14.87
CA LEU A 39 18.07 -4.29 -14.90
C LEU A 39 18.89 -3.49 -15.92
N ASN A 40 18.35 -3.27 -17.11
CA ASN A 40 19.01 -2.47 -18.14
C ASN A 40 19.27 -1.05 -17.67
N LEU A 41 18.27 -0.40 -17.04
CA LEU A 41 18.41 0.97 -16.56
C LEU A 41 19.41 1.05 -15.39
N TYR A 42 19.40 0.06 -14.49
CA TYR A 42 20.39 -0.06 -13.42
C TYR A 42 21.81 -0.24 -13.97
N MET A 43 22.02 -1.16 -14.92
CA MET A 43 23.33 -1.38 -15.54
C MET A 43 23.81 -0.13 -16.30
N LEU A 44 22.91 0.60 -16.97
CA LEU A 44 23.24 1.84 -17.65
C LEU A 44 23.76 2.90 -16.66
N GLY A 45 23.08 3.04 -15.51
CA GLY A 45 23.50 3.94 -14.44
C GLY A 45 24.88 3.61 -13.90
N GLN A 46 25.19 2.31 -13.72
CA GLN A 46 26.51 1.84 -13.31
C GLN A 46 27.59 2.13 -14.36
N ILE A 47 27.33 1.84 -15.64
CA ILE A 47 28.29 2.04 -16.74
C ILE A 47 28.65 3.53 -16.90
N PHE A 48 27.67 4.42 -16.81
CA PHE A 48 27.90 5.85 -16.94
C PHE A 48 28.23 6.54 -15.61
N ASN A 49 28.41 5.77 -14.53
CA ASN A 49 28.65 6.28 -13.18
C ASN A 49 27.68 7.41 -12.78
N VAL A 50 26.42 7.28 -13.19
CA VAL A 50 25.37 8.24 -12.87
C VAL A 50 25.07 8.10 -11.39
N THR A 51 25.10 9.22 -10.67
CA THR A 51 24.72 9.22 -9.26
C THR A 51 23.31 8.63 -9.13
N PRO A 52 23.07 7.74 -8.16
CA PRO A 52 21.72 7.30 -7.87
C PRO A 52 20.82 8.55 -7.81
N SER A 53 19.69 8.55 -8.53
CA SER A 53 18.62 9.57 -8.46
C SER A 53 17.25 8.93 -8.21
N ASP A 54 16.40 9.58 -7.42
CA ASP A 54 15.01 9.20 -7.17
C ASP A 54 14.16 9.23 -8.46
N THR A 55 14.54 10.06 -9.42
CA THR A 55 13.87 10.20 -10.73
C THR A 55 13.84 8.91 -11.55
N VAL A 56 14.74 7.95 -11.26
CA VAL A 56 14.79 6.62 -11.91
C VAL A 56 13.52 5.80 -11.63
N LEU A 57 12.84 6.07 -10.52
CA LEU A 57 11.58 5.41 -10.16
C LEU A 57 10.43 5.78 -11.12
N LEU A 58 10.47 6.96 -11.77
CA LEU A 58 9.42 7.40 -12.68
C LEU A 58 9.36 6.60 -13.98
N PRO A 59 10.48 6.35 -14.70
CA PRO A 59 10.50 5.43 -15.83
C PRO A 59 9.99 4.03 -15.47
N TRP A 60 10.37 3.49 -14.31
CA TRP A 60 9.92 2.18 -13.84
C TRP A 60 8.41 2.18 -13.59
N ALA A 61 7.89 3.17 -12.85
CA ALA A 61 6.46 3.31 -12.61
C ALA A 61 5.67 3.44 -13.93
N THR A 62 6.17 4.24 -14.87
CA THR A 62 5.51 4.48 -16.17
C THR A 62 5.44 3.19 -16.98
N PHE A 63 6.54 2.45 -17.08
CA PHE A 63 6.56 1.18 -17.81
C PHE A 63 5.69 0.12 -17.14
N ALA A 64 5.69 0.05 -15.80
CA ALA A 64 4.83 -0.82 -15.02
C ALA A 64 3.34 -0.51 -15.26
N PHE A 65 2.93 0.76 -15.21
CA PHE A 65 1.54 1.14 -15.46
C PHE A 65 1.12 0.86 -16.91
N LEU A 66 1.95 1.18 -17.91
CA LEU A 66 1.64 0.92 -19.30
C LEU A 66 1.34 -0.57 -19.54
N LEU A 67 2.22 -1.44 -19.04
CA LEU A 67 2.04 -2.89 -19.13
C LEU A 67 0.84 -3.37 -18.29
N ALA A 68 0.63 -2.83 -17.08
CA ALA A 68 -0.48 -3.19 -16.22
C ALA A 68 -1.84 -2.89 -16.87
N TYR A 69 -2.03 -1.67 -17.40
CA TYR A 69 -3.26 -1.26 -18.06
C TYR A 69 -3.45 -1.91 -19.44
N ARG A 70 -2.37 -2.31 -20.12
CA ARG A 70 -2.46 -2.99 -21.42
C ARG A 70 -2.87 -4.46 -21.29
N TYR A 71 -2.38 -5.13 -20.25
CA TYR A 71 -2.48 -6.59 -20.11
C TYR A 71 -3.29 -7.06 -18.88
N ASP A 72 -3.89 -6.13 -18.13
CA ASP A 72 -4.66 -6.38 -16.91
C ASP A 72 -3.82 -7.15 -15.84
N LEU A 73 -2.56 -6.72 -15.63
CA LEU A 73 -1.68 -7.28 -14.60
C LEU A 73 -1.80 -6.52 -13.28
N ARG A 74 -2.44 -7.17 -12.31
CA ARG A 74 -2.52 -6.72 -10.91
C ARG A 74 -1.15 -6.56 -10.24
N LEU A 75 -0.26 -7.53 -10.44
CA LEU A 75 1.06 -7.50 -9.78
C LEU A 75 1.90 -6.31 -10.26
N LEU A 76 1.82 -6.02 -11.56
CA LEU A 76 2.59 -4.93 -12.15
C LEU A 76 1.99 -3.56 -11.81
N LEU A 77 0.67 -3.48 -11.63
CA LEU A 77 0.02 -2.31 -11.05
C LEU A 77 0.55 -2.05 -9.64
N ALA A 78 0.62 -3.07 -8.79
CA ALA A 78 1.17 -2.96 -7.45
C ALA A 78 2.65 -2.51 -7.49
N ALA A 79 3.46 -3.07 -8.39
CA ALA A 79 4.85 -2.63 -8.57
C ALA A 79 4.95 -1.15 -8.99
N GLY A 80 4.13 -0.71 -9.94
CA GLY A 80 4.06 0.70 -10.36
C GLY A 80 3.64 1.62 -9.23
N ILE A 81 2.64 1.23 -8.44
CA ILE A 81 2.21 1.95 -7.24
C ILE A 81 3.34 2.03 -6.21
N CYS A 82 4.07 0.94 -5.96
CA CYS A 82 5.23 0.96 -5.07
C CYS A 82 6.32 1.93 -5.56
N CYS A 83 6.60 1.97 -6.87
CA CYS A 83 7.55 2.93 -7.42
C CYS A 83 7.07 4.38 -7.25
N VAL A 84 5.78 4.67 -7.43
CA VAL A 84 5.21 6.00 -7.16
C VAL A 84 5.27 6.35 -5.68
N ILE A 85 4.91 5.42 -4.79
CA ILE A 85 5.00 5.62 -3.34
C ILE A 85 6.43 6.00 -2.96
N ALA A 86 7.42 5.22 -3.42
CA ALA A 86 8.83 5.47 -3.16
C ALA A 86 9.30 6.83 -3.72
N TRP A 87 8.84 7.19 -4.93
CA TRP A 87 9.20 8.47 -5.55
C TRP A 87 8.59 9.66 -4.82
N VAL A 88 7.30 9.59 -4.45
CA VAL A 88 6.67 10.69 -3.72
C VAL A 88 7.24 10.79 -2.31
N SER A 89 7.48 9.69 -1.60
CA SER A 89 8.13 9.73 -0.28
C SER A 89 9.54 10.34 -0.37
N ALA A 90 10.29 10.02 -1.42
CA ALA A 90 11.59 10.63 -1.70
C ALA A 90 11.48 12.14 -1.98
N ARG A 91 10.49 12.57 -2.75
CA ARG A 91 10.29 13.99 -3.10
C ARG A 91 9.83 14.83 -1.93
N VAL A 92 8.91 14.32 -1.11
CA VAL A 92 8.48 15.01 0.11
C VAL A 92 9.65 15.10 1.09
N GLY A 93 10.46 14.02 1.21
CA GLY A 93 11.70 14.05 1.99
C GLY A 93 12.74 15.06 1.48
N ALA A 94 12.88 15.20 0.16
CA ALA A 94 13.79 16.18 -0.42
C ALA A 94 13.40 17.64 -0.11
N PHE A 95 12.11 17.94 0.04
CA PHE A 95 11.67 19.27 0.51
C PHE A 95 12.04 19.54 1.98
N GLY A 96 12.16 18.48 2.79
CA GLY A 96 12.67 18.54 4.17
C GLY A 96 14.20 18.47 4.29
N GLY A 97 14.95 18.45 3.18
CA GLY A 97 16.42 18.33 3.18
C GLY A 97 16.94 16.91 3.46
N VAL A 98 16.05 15.91 3.45
CA VAL A 98 16.36 14.52 3.76
C VAL A 98 16.77 13.78 2.48
N TYR A 99 17.82 12.96 2.57
CA TYR A 99 18.28 12.14 1.46
C TYR A 99 17.22 11.11 1.07
N TRP A 100 17.10 10.70 -0.20
CA TRP A 100 15.95 9.86 -0.58
C TRP A 100 15.93 8.52 0.15
N LEU A 101 17.10 7.94 0.48
CA LEU A 101 17.16 6.63 1.14
C LEU A 101 16.58 6.68 2.56
N SER A 102 16.52 7.86 3.16
CA SER A 102 15.86 8.12 4.44
C SER A 102 14.38 8.45 4.30
N ALA A 103 13.73 8.09 3.19
CA ALA A 103 12.28 8.19 3.02
C ALA A 103 11.46 7.50 4.13
N GLY A 104 12.06 6.55 4.88
CA GLY A 104 11.44 5.89 6.03
C GLY A 104 11.61 6.62 7.39
N GLU A 105 12.41 7.68 7.47
CA GLU A 105 12.64 8.41 8.72
C GLU A 105 11.40 9.23 9.16
N TRP A 106 10.56 9.61 8.19
CA TRP A 106 9.40 10.47 8.40
C TRP A 106 8.13 9.81 7.88
N PRO A 107 7.41 9.04 8.72
CA PRO A 107 6.21 8.31 8.30
C PRO A 107 5.11 9.20 7.72
N GLU A 108 5.07 10.49 8.08
CA GLU A 108 4.04 11.45 7.62
C GLU A 108 4.06 11.68 6.10
N HIS A 109 5.20 11.47 5.43
CA HIS A 109 5.34 11.65 3.98
C HIS A 109 4.46 10.71 3.14
N TYR A 110 3.97 9.63 3.74
CA TYR A 110 3.09 8.67 3.07
C TYR A 110 1.62 9.11 3.05
N PHE A 111 1.20 10.08 3.87
CA PHE A 111 -0.21 10.51 3.93
C PHE A 111 -0.74 11.12 2.62
N PRO A 112 -0.02 12.05 1.95
CA PRO A 112 -0.47 12.60 0.68
C PRO A 112 -0.65 11.51 -0.39
N VAL A 113 0.26 10.52 -0.41
CA VAL A 113 0.21 9.39 -1.33
C VAL A 113 -0.99 8.51 -1.04
N GLY A 114 -1.24 8.19 0.24
CA GLY A 114 -2.38 7.39 0.65
C GLY A 114 -3.71 8.04 0.25
N ALA A 115 -3.85 9.34 0.47
CA ALA A 115 -5.03 10.10 0.05
C ALA A 115 -5.22 10.10 -1.48
N LEU A 116 -4.13 10.30 -2.24
CA LEU A 116 -4.17 10.27 -3.70
C LEU A 116 -4.58 8.89 -4.22
N LEU A 117 -4.00 7.82 -3.69
CA LEU A 117 -4.33 6.43 -4.07
C LEU A 117 -5.79 6.08 -3.75
N LEU A 118 -6.37 6.61 -2.67
CA LEU A 118 -7.78 6.45 -2.35
C LEU A 118 -8.70 7.29 -3.26
N ALA A 119 -8.23 8.45 -3.73
CA ALA A 119 -8.99 9.32 -4.62
C ALA A 119 -9.05 8.77 -6.07
N VAL A 120 -7.99 8.13 -6.56
CA VAL A 120 -7.93 7.55 -7.92
C VAL A 120 -9.14 6.66 -8.27
N PRO A 121 -9.50 5.63 -7.47
CA PRO A 121 -10.66 4.78 -7.76
C PRO A 121 -12.01 5.47 -7.51
N MET A 122 -12.02 6.70 -6.98
CA MET A 122 -13.24 7.52 -6.89
C MET A 122 -13.41 8.44 -8.10
N LEU A 123 -12.30 8.94 -8.66
CA LEU A 123 -12.28 9.85 -9.81
C LEU A 123 -12.32 9.12 -11.14
N ILE A 124 -11.69 7.95 -11.21
CA ILE A 124 -11.57 7.16 -12.44
C ILE A 124 -12.29 5.84 -12.23
N SER A 125 -13.24 5.54 -13.13
CA SER A 125 -13.95 4.26 -13.10
C SER A 125 -13.09 3.17 -13.76
N HIS A 126 -12.59 2.22 -12.96
CA HIS A 126 -11.83 1.06 -13.45
C HIS A 126 -12.74 -0.12 -13.81
N ARG A 127 -14.00 0.12 -14.20
CA ARG A 127 -14.98 -0.94 -14.56
C ARG A 127 -14.48 -1.97 -15.57
N ARG A 128 -13.51 -1.59 -16.41
CA ARG A 128 -12.89 -2.46 -17.42
C ARG A 128 -11.83 -3.41 -16.86
N PHE A 129 -11.26 -3.14 -15.68
CA PHE A 129 -10.12 -3.85 -15.11
C PHE A 129 -10.50 -4.47 -13.76
N ALA A 130 -10.66 -5.80 -13.72
CA ALA A 130 -11.12 -6.49 -12.53
C ALA A 130 -10.03 -6.48 -11.43
N GLY A 131 -10.33 -5.85 -10.29
CA GLY A 131 -9.48 -5.86 -9.10
C GLY A 131 -8.42 -4.75 -9.04
N PHE A 132 -8.37 -3.84 -10.01
CA PHE A 132 -7.48 -2.66 -9.94
C PHE A 132 -7.90 -1.72 -8.81
N GLU A 133 -9.21 -1.49 -8.65
CA GLU A 133 -9.75 -0.66 -7.56
C GLU A 133 -9.36 -1.17 -6.18
N ALA A 134 -9.32 -2.50 -6.01
CA ALA A 134 -8.92 -3.15 -4.76
C ALA A 134 -7.47 -2.80 -4.41
N ILE A 135 -6.56 -2.86 -5.38
CA ILE A 135 -5.13 -2.58 -5.19
C ILE A 135 -4.94 -1.12 -4.79
N TYR A 136 -5.55 -0.17 -5.52
CA TYR A 136 -5.47 1.24 -5.16
C TYR A 136 -5.99 1.52 -3.73
N ARG A 137 -7.11 0.88 -3.35
CA ARG A 137 -7.69 1.04 -2.01
C ARG A 137 -6.83 0.44 -0.90
N VAL A 138 -6.30 -0.77 -1.10
CA VAL A 138 -5.45 -1.45 -0.11
C VAL A 138 -4.15 -0.68 0.07
N PHE A 139 -3.44 -0.33 -1.02
CA PHE A 139 -2.22 0.45 -0.92
C PHE A 139 -2.47 1.86 -0.35
N GLY A 140 -3.58 2.50 -0.70
CA GLY A 140 -3.99 3.78 -0.11
C GLY A 140 -4.22 3.68 1.39
N LEU A 141 -4.93 2.64 1.86
CA LEU A 141 -5.12 2.39 3.30
C LEU A 141 -3.82 2.04 4.00
N LEU A 142 -2.93 1.26 3.38
CA LEU A 142 -1.61 0.95 3.93
C LEU A 142 -0.78 2.22 4.13
N CYS A 143 -0.73 3.10 3.14
CA CYS A 143 -0.03 4.38 3.21
C CYS A 143 -0.62 5.37 4.23
N LEU A 144 -1.85 5.15 4.72
CA LEU A 144 -2.43 5.93 5.81
C LEU A 144 -2.24 5.25 7.17
N LEU A 145 -2.60 3.97 7.28
CA LEU A 145 -2.69 3.29 8.56
C LEU A 145 -1.32 2.83 9.09
N VAL A 146 -0.37 2.48 8.21
CA VAL A 146 0.98 2.09 8.65
C VAL A 146 1.70 3.28 9.31
N PRO A 147 1.76 4.49 8.69
CA PRO A 147 2.33 5.64 9.38
C PRO A 147 1.62 6.02 10.67
N MET A 148 0.28 5.99 10.71
CA MET A 148 -0.49 6.27 11.93
C MET A 148 -0.16 5.28 13.05
N LEU A 149 0.03 4.00 12.72
CA LEU A 149 0.44 2.97 13.68
C LEU A 149 1.84 3.25 14.23
N ILE A 150 2.79 3.64 13.36
CA ILE A 150 4.17 3.96 13.75
C ILE A 150 4.20 5.22 14.63
N LEU A 151 3.62 6.32 14.17
CA LEU A 151 3.60 7.60 14.90
C LEU A 151 2.78 7.51 16.20
N GLY A 152 1.82 6.58 16.26
CA GLY A 152 1.08 6.27 17.48
C GLY A 152 1.94 5.65 18.59
N HIS A 153 3.14 5.15 18.29
CA HIS A 153 4.08 4.58 19.27
C HIS A 153 5.43 5.29 19.28
N TRP A 154 5.74 6.04 18.23
CA TRP A 154 6.98 6.77 18.06
C TRP A 154 6.71 8.23 17.70
N GLY A 155 6.23 9.02 18.68
CA GLY A 155 5.84 10.40 18.47
C GLY A 155 7.00 11.34 18.09
N ARG A 156 8.24 10.96 18.43
CA ARG A 156 9.45 11.74 18.06
C ARG A 156 9.75 11.76 16.54
N GLY A 157 9.08 10.92 15.75
CA GLY A 157 9.22 10.91 14.29
C GLY A 157 8.24 11.83 13.56
N SER A 158 7.45 12.62 14.28
CA SER A 158 6.53 13.62 13.71
C SER A 158 7.25 14.93 13.43
N HIS A 159 6.83 15.66 12.38
CA HIS A 159 7.31 17.02 12.13
C HIS A 159 6.73 18.05 13.12
N LEU A 160 5.69 17.69 13.86
CA LEU A 160 5.05 18.59 14.82
C LEU A 160 5.90 18.69 16.09
N ASP A 161 6.35 19.89 16.43
CA ASP A 161 7.10 20.18 17.66
C ASP A 161 6.14 20.34 18.85
N ILE A 162 5.38 19.29 19.12
CA ILE A 162 4.40 19.19 20.21
C ILE A 162 4.85 18.05 21.14
N ASP A 163 4.36 18.05 22.39
CA ASP A 163 4.60 16.96 23.31
C ASP A 163 4.33 15.58 22.65
N PRO A 164 5.34 14.68 22.61
CA PRO A 164 5.23 13.38 21.93
C PRO A 164 4.03 12.55 22.40
N TRP A 165 3.63 12.72 23.66
CA TRP A 165 2.44 12.07 24.22
C TRP A 165 1.15 12.47 23.49
N LEU A 166 1.00 13.75 23.17
CA LEU A 166 -0.20 14.25 22.46
C LEU A 166 -0.20 13.80 21.00
N ILE A 167 0.98 13.73 20.39
CA ILE A 167 1.18 13.23 19.02
C ILE A 167 0.83 11.74 18.95
N GLU A 168 1.39 10.93 19.85
CA GLU A 168 1.12 9.49 19.94
C GLU A 168 -0.37 9.23 20.17
N GLY A 169 -0.98 9.91 21.14
CA GLY A 169 -2.41 9.80 21.41
C GLY A 169 -3.27 10.24 20.23
N GLY A 170 -2.91 11.36 19.57
CA GLY A 170 -3.60 11.88 18.40
C GLY A 170 -3.59 10.90 17.23
N TYR A 171 -2.42 10.35 16.90
CA TYR A 171 -2.28 9.36 15.83
C TYR A 171 -2.93 8.01 16.16
N GLN A 172 -2.94 7.60 17.43
CA GLN A 172 -3.71 6.42 17.87
C GLN A 172 -5.21 6.62 17.62
N VAL A 173 -5.78 7.75 18.06
CA VAL A 173 -7.20 8.07 17.85
C VAL A 173 -7.50 8.19 16.35
N ALA A 174 -6.65 8.88 15.59
CA ALA A 174 -6.80 9.01 14.15
C ALA A 174 -6.77 7.63 13.46
N GLY A 175 -5.86 6.74 13.85
CA GLY A 175 -5.78 5.37 13.34
C GLY A 175 -7.07 4.57 13.58
N PHE A 176 -7.64 4.65 14.79
CA PHE A 176 -8.93 4.02 15.11
C PHE A 176 -10.08 4.61 14.29
N VAL A 177 -10.14 5.93 14.14
CA VAL A 177 -11.19 6.60 13.36
C VAL A 177 -11.08 6.24 11.88
N VAL A 178 -9.89 6.30 11.29
CA VAL A 178 -9.66 5.98 9.87
C VAL A 178 -9.95 4.51 9.57
N SER A 179 -9.52 3.59 10.44
CA SER A 179 -9.83 2.16 10.28
C SER A 179 -11.33 1.89 10.43
N ALA A 180 -12.02 2.51 11.39
CA ALA A 180 -13.47 2.40 11.53
C ALA A 180 -14.22 2.98 10.32
N LEU A 181 -13.79 4.14 9.79
CA LEU A 181 -14.33 4.73 8.58
C LEU A 181 -14.11 3.83 7.36
N ALA A 182 -12.95 3.19 7.23
CA ALA A 182 -12.67 2.23 6.17
C ALA A 182 -13.60 1.02 6.23
N ILE A 183 -13.86 0.49 7.44
CA ILE A 183 -14.82 -0.60 7.67
C ILE A 183 -16.24 -0.15 7.30
N TRP A 184 -16.67 1.02 7.75
CA TRP A 184 -18.01 1.55 7.50
C TRP A 184 -18.26 1.86 6.02
N MET A 185 -17.34 2.58 5.37
CA MET A 185 -17.41 2.86 3.93
C MET A 185 -17.35 1.57 3.11
N GLY A 186 -16.46 0.65 3.49
CA GLY A 186 -16.32 -0.65 2.84
C GLY A 186 -17.58 -1.50 2.97
N ALA A 187 -18.22 -1.51 4.14
CA ALA A 187 -19.48 -2.22 4.36
C ALA A 187 -20.63 -1.61 3.56
N ARG A 188 -20.75 -0.27 3.50
CA ARG A 188 -21.80 0.40 2.71
C ARG A 188 -21.68 0.17 1.22
N ARG A 189 -20.47 0.05 0.70
CA ARG A 189 -20.20 -0.12 -0.75
C ARG A 189 -19.91 -1.59 -1.14
N SER A 190 -20.08 -2.53 -0.21
CA SER A 190 -19.75 -3.96 -0.41
C SER A 190 -18.31 -4.22 -0.89
N LEU A 191 -17.36 -3.38 -0.43
CA LEU A 191 -15.95 -3.46 -0.77
C LEU A 191 -15.20 -4.29 0.25
N ASN A 192 -15.11 -5.60 0.02
CA ASN A 192 -14.45 -6.53 0.95
C ASN A 192 -12.99 -6.17 1.24
N ASP A 193 -12.26 -5.65 0.26
CA ASP A 193 -10.84 -5.31 0.42
C ASP A 193 -10.61 -4.18 1.45
N MET A 194 -11.46 -3.14 1.43
CA MET A 194 -11.41 -2.05 2.42
C MET A 194 -11.83 -2.52 3.81
N VAL A 195 -12.86 -3.36 3.89
CA VAL A 195 -13.34 -3.90 5.16
C VAL A 195 -12.26 -4.77 5.81
N ASN A 196 -11.67 -5.69 5.03
CA ASN A 196 -10.63 -6.59 5.54
C ASN A 196 -9.39 -5.81 6.00
N THR A 197 -8.92 -4.86 5.19
CA THR A 197 -7.77 -4.02 5.55
C THR A 197 -8.06 -3.18 6.79
N GLY A 198 -9.23 -2.53 6.84
CA GLY A 198 -9.66 -1.76 8.01
C GLY A 198 -9.74 -2.59 9.29
N ILE A 199 -10.31 -3.80 9.23
CA ILE A 199 -10.37 -4.73 10.38
C ILE A 199 -8.97 -5.10 10.85
N VAL A 200 -8.07 -5.48 9.93
CA VAL A 200 -6.70 -5.88 10.29
C VAL A 200 -6.02 -4.77 11.08
N PHE A 201 -6.04 -3.53 10.58
CA PHE A 201 -5.43 -2.40 11.29
C PHE A 201 -6.16 -2.00 12.57
N PHE A 202 -7.48 -2.08 12.60
CA PHE A 202 -8.26 -1.83 13.82
C PHE A 202 -7.88 -2.83 14.93
N VAL A 203 -7.77 -4.11 14.58
CA VAL A 203 -7.35 -5.17 15.51
C VAL A 203 -5.89 -4.98 15.92
N LEU A 204 -5.00 -4.61 15.00
CA LEU A 204 -3.60 -4.32 15.34
C LEU A 204 -3.48 -3.15 16.32
N LEU A 205 -4.17 -2.03 16.09
CA LEU A 205 -4.19 -0.89 17.00
C LEU A 205 -4.77 -1.25 18.37
N LEU A 206 -5.84 -2.06 18.40
CA LEU A 206 -6.42 -2.54 19.64
C LEU A 206 -5.46 -3.47 20.39
N TYR A 207 -4.80 -4.37 19.66
CA TYR A 207 -3.79 -5.28 20.20
C TYR A 207 -2.65 -4.50 20.87
N THR A 208 -2.09 -3.50 20.19
CA THR A 208 -0.99 -2.72 20.78
C THR A 208 -1.44 -1.98 22.02
N LYS A 209 -2.67 -1.44 22.03
CA LYS A 209 -3.20 -0.74 23.21
C LYS A 209 -3.42 -1.66 24.41
N PHE A 210 -3.94 -2.86 24.18
CA PHE A 210 -4.05 -3.86 25.25
C PHE A 210 -2.69 -4.30 25.77
N PHE A 211 -1.71 -4.44 24.89
CA PHE A 211 -0.34 -4.75 25.28
C PHE A 211 0.22 -3.65 26.19
N ASP A 212 0.14 -2.39 25.79
CA ASP A 212 0.64 -1.26 26.59
C ASP A 212 -0.03 -1.15 27.97
N TRP A 213 -1.34 -1.40 28.05
CA TRP A 213 -2.10 -1.25 29.29
C TRP A 213 -2.00 -2.44 30.25
N TRP A 214 -2.11 -3.66 29.74
CA TRP A 214 -2.34 -4.83 30.59
C TRP A 214 -1.16 -5.78 30.69
N TRP A 215 -0.16 -5.65 29.82
CA TRP A 215 0.97 -6.59 29.80
C TRP A 215 1.75 -6.63 31.11
N ALA A 216 1.97 -5.47 31.74
CA ALA A 216 2.70 -5.38 33.00
C ALA A 216 1.85 -5.76 34.23
N ILE A 217 0.52 -5.63 34.12
CA ILE A 217 -0.41 -5.72 35.26
C ILE A 217 -1.01 -7.13 35.38
N MET A 218 -1.16 -7.85 34.26
CA MET A 218 -1.97 -9.07 34.19
C MET A 218 -1.13 -10.33 33.94
N PRO A 219 -1.48 -11.49 34.54
CA PRO A 219 -0.90 -12.77 34.16
C PRO A 219 -1.14 -13.09 32.66
N LYS A 220 -0.13 -13.64 31.99
CA LYS A 220 -0.13 -13.85 30.53
C LYS A 220 -1.34 -14.65 30.03
N TRP A 221 -1.84 -15.64 30.78
CA TRP A 221 -3.01 -16.43 30.38
C TRP A 221 -4.30 -15.62 30.33
N LEU A 222 -4.50 -14.69 31.29
CA LEU A 222 -5.68 -13.82 31.32
C LEU A 222 -5.62 -12.79 30.18
N PHE A 223 -4.43 -12.29 29.87
CA PHE A 223 -4.22 -11.38 28.73
C PHE A 223 -4.67 -12.01 27.42
N PHE A 224 -4.22 -13.23 27.11
CA PHE A 224 -4.63 -13.93 25.89
C PHE A 224 -6.13 -14.27 25.87
N LEU A 225 -6.73 -14.54 27.04
CA LEU A 225 -8.17 -14.80 27.14
C LEU A 225 -9.00 -13.55 26.82
N VAL A 226 -8.65 -12.39 27.38
CA VAL A 226 -9.32 -11.11 27.07
C VAL A 226 -9.12 -10.74 25.60
N LEU A 227 -7.93 -10.99 25.06
CA LEU A 227 -7.63 -10.74 23.65
C LEU A 227 -8.49 -11.62 22.73
N ALA A 228 -8.62 -12.91 23.04
CA ALA A 228 -9.50 -13.81 22.29
C ALA A 228 -10.97 -13.38 22.38
N LEU A 229 -11.45 -13.01 23.57
CA LEU A 229 -12.83 -12.55 23.77
C LEU A 229 -13.13 -11.26 23.02
N SER A 230 -12.20 -10.29 23.02
CA SER A 230 -12.35 -9.05 22.26
C SER A 230 -12.38 -9.29 20.75
N ALA A 231 -11.53 -10.20 20.23
CA ALA A 231 -11.56 -10.59 18.83
C ALA A 231 -12.91 -11.24 18.44
N ILE A 232 -13.46 -12.11 19.30
CA ILE A 232 -14.79 -12.71 19.12
C ILE A 232 -15.86 -11.62 19.15
N LEU A 233 -15.81 -10.67 20.09
CA LEU A 233 -16.75 -9.57 20.19
C LEU A 233 -16.77 -8.72 18.90
N VAL A 234 -15.58 -8.37 18.39
CA VAL A 234 -15.45 -7.63 17.12
C VAL A 234 -16.08 -8.41 15.98
N LEU A 235 -15.81 -9.72 15.86
CA LEU A 235 -16.43 -10.57 14.85
C LEU A 235 -17.95 -10.63 14.97
N VAL A 236 -18.50 -10.72 16.19
CA VAL A 236 -19.95 -10.72 16.44
C VAL A 236 -20.58 -9.39 16.06
N VAL A 237 -19.96 -8.26 16.43
CA VAL A 237 -20.43 -6.92 16.08
C VAL A 237 -20.43 -6.75 14.55
N LEU A 238 -19.35 -7.13 13.88
CA LEU A 238 -19.24 -7.07 12.42
C LEU A 238 -20.26 -7.98 11.73
N ARG A 239 -20.50 -9.19 12.24
CA ARG A 239 -21.56 -10.09 11.74
C ARG A 239 -22.95 -9.47 11.91
N ARG A 240 -23.25 -8.86 13.06
CA ARG A 240 -24.54 -8.17 13.29
C ARG A 240 -24.73 -6.98 12.37
N LEU A 241 -23.67 -6.20 12.12
CA LEU A 241 -23.71 -5.07 11.20
C LEU A 241 -23.92 -5.52 9.75
N ARG A 242 -23.31 -6.64 9.34
CA ARG A 242 -23.54 -7.27 8.03
C ARG A 242 -24.95 -7.85 7.87
N GLY A 243 -25.49 -8.49 8.92
CA GLY A 243 -26.83 -9.09 8.90
C GLY A 243 -27.99 -8.11 8.88
N ARG A 244 -27.76 -6.82 9.20
CA ARG A 244 -28.78 -5.76 9.17
C ARG A 244 -28.77 -4.92 7.87
N GLY A 245 -27.89 -5.22 6.93
CA GLY A 245 -27.58 -4.35 5.78
C GLY A 245 -27.78 -4.95 4.38
N VAL A 246 -28.46 -6.08 4.21
CA VAL A 246 -28.75 -6.66 2.88
C VAL A 246 -30.21 -7.15 2.83
N PRO A 247 -31.16 -6.37 2.26
CA PRO A 247 -32.26 -7.00 1.55
C PRO A 247 -31.68 -7.70 0.31
N ALA A 248 -32.08 -8.96 0.11
CA ALA A 248 -31.78 -9.74 -1.08
C ALA A 248 -32.22 -9.03 -2.36
#